data_AF-A0A3P3R2L0-F1
#
_entry.id   AF-A0A3P3R2L0-F1
#
_cell.length_a   1.000
_cell.length_b   1.000
_cell.length_c   1.000
_cell.angle_alpha   90.00
_cell.angle_beta   90.00
_cell.angle_gamma   90.00
#
_symmetry.space_group_name_H-M   'P 1'
#
loop_
_entity.id
_entity.type
_entity.pdbx_description
1 polymer ?
#
loop_
_entity_poly.entity_id
_entity_poly.type
_entity_poly.pdbx_seq_one_letter_code
_entity_poly.pdbx_strand_id
1 'polypeptide(L)'
;MQKEMLNINGNLINEVEIKVIKGKDGEVKAANFTLFRKMGKVGEKKKEYINCNVYGEKVELTKDFEKGDFIHVFGYFKEVKKEDKSYRNFIVKHLNKADKTEEIENEEEE
;
A
#
# COMPACT_ATOMS: atom_id res chain seq x y z
N MET A 1 19.66 7.25 -8.26
CA MET A 1 19.08 5.90 -8.29
C MET A 1 17.62 6.01 -8.67
N GLN A 2 17.23 5.36 -9.77
CA GLN A 2 15.83 5.27 -10.18
C GLN A 2 15.09 4.33 -9.22
N LYS A 3 13.93 4.74 -8.73
CA LYS A 3 13.07 3.88 -7.91
C LYS A 3 12.22 3.04 -8.85
N GLU A 4 12.13 1.76 -8.59
CA GLU A 4 11.19 0.89 -9.27
C GLU A 4 9.77 1.22 -8.80
N MET A 5 8.96 1.73 -9.73
CA MET A 5 7.56 2.04 -9.48
C MET A 5 6.73 0.79 -9.74
N LEU A 6 5.80 0.48 -8.85
CA LEU A 6 4.98 -0.73 -8.90
C LEU A 6 3.51 -0.37 -8.75
N ASN A 7 2.68 -1.14 -9.45
CA ASN A 7 1.24 -1.23 -9.23
C ASN A 7 0.95 -2.43 -8.34
N ILE A 8 0.16 -2.24 -7.30
CA ILE A 8 -0.20 -3.29 -6.35
C ILE A 8 -1.68 -3.14 -6.03
N ASN A 9 -2.42 -4.21 -6.25
CA ASN A 9 -3.76 -4.35 -5.72
C ASN A 9 -3.74 -5.28 -4.51
N GLY A 10 -4.66 -5.05 -3.58
CA GLY A 10 -4.79 -5.90 -2.41
C GLY A 10 -5.99 -5.52 -1.54
N ASN A 11 -6.38 -6.45 -0.68
CA ASN A 11 -7.42 -6.21 0.31
C ASN A 11 -6.84 -5.44 1.50
N LEU A 12 -7.48 -4.36 1.90
CA LEU A 12 -7.18 -3.64 3.13
C LEU A 12 -7.56 -4.52 4.34
N ILE A 13 -6.61 -4.81 5.24
CA ILE A 13 -6.84 -5.76 6.35
C ILE A 13 -6.99 -5.11 7.73
N ASN A 14 -6.80 -3.80 7.83
CA ASN A 14 -6.88 -3.03 9.06
C ASN A 14 -7.46 -1.64 8.80
N GLU A 15 -7.93 -0.98 9.85
CA GLU A 15 -8.31 0.43 9.79
C GLU A 15 -7.12 1.31 9.39
N VAL A 16 -7.40 2.37 8.64
CA VAL A 16 -6.38 3.34 8.23
C VAL A 16 -5.98 4.20 9.44
N GLU A 17 -4.71 4.13 9.83
CA GLU A 17 -4.15 4.97 10.89
C GLU A 17 -3.70 6.32 10.31
N ILE A 18 -4.46 7.38 10.59
CA ILE A 18 -4.13 8.76 10.22
C ILE A 18 -3.48 9.48 11.42
N LYS A 19 -2.30 10.07 11.20
CA LYS A 19 -1.57 10.86 12.21
C LYS A 19 -0.79 12.01 11.61
N VAL A 20 -0.39 12.96 12.44
CA VAL A 20 0.60 13.99 12.08
C VAL A 20 1.96 13.54 12.58
N ILE A 21 2.99 13.62 11.73
CA ILE A 21 4.37 13.23 12.07
C ILE A 21 5.33 14.39 11.79
N LYS A 22 6.45 14.43 12.50
CA LYS A 22 7.54 15.38 12.22
C LYS A 22 8.41 14.87 11.06
N GLY A 23 8.26 15.50 9.90
CA GLY A 23 9.10 15.30 8.72
C GLY A 23 10.36 16.19 8.73
N LYS A 24 11.09 16.19 7.61
CA LYS A 24 12.28 17.04 7.45
C LYS A 24 11.92 18.53 7.36
N ASP A 25 10.80 18.82 6.70
CA ASP A 25 10.37 20.17 6.37
C ASP A 25 9.27 20.70 7.30
N GLY A 26 9.06 20.00 8.43
CA GLY A 26 8.01 20.31 9.40
C GLY A 26 7.02 19.17 9.61
N GLU A 27 5.86 19.49 10.15
CA GLU A 27 4.79 18.51 10.37
C GLU A 27 4.14 18.09 9.05
N VAL A 28 3.86 16.80 8.91
CA VAL A 28 3.19 16.23 7.74
C VAL A 28 2.14 15.21 8.18
N LYS A 29 0.96 15.29 7.57
CA LYS A 29 -0.09 14.28 7.76
C LYS A 29 0.31 12.99 7.06
N ALA A 30 0.10 11.86 7.71
CA ALA A 30 0.40 10.53 7.20
C ALA A 30 -0.78 9.57 7.44
N ALA A 31 -1.04 8.70 6.48
CA ALA A 31 -1.93 7.54 6.64
C ALA A 31 -1.11 6.26 6.50
N ASN A 32 -1.42 5.28 7.34
CA ASN A 32 -0.73 3.99 7.39
C ASN A 32 -1.78 2.87 7.37
N PHE A 33 -1.61 1.93 6.45
CA PHE A 33 -2.49 0.78 6.34
C PHE A 33 -1.74 -0.41 5.74
N THR A 34 -2.33 -1.59 5.83
CA THR A 34 -1.74 -2.82 5.32
C THR A 34 -2.64 -3.43 4.26
N LEU A 35 -2.07 -3.67 3.09
CA LEU A 35 -2.71 -4.47 2.04
C LEU A 35 -2.26 -5.91 2.15
N PHE A 36 -3.20 -6.82 1.94
CA PHE A 36 -2.96 -8.23 1.78
C PHE A 36 -3.21 -8.62 0.32
N ARG A 37 -2.26 -9.34 -0.27
CA ARG A 37 -2.48 -10.01 -1.56
C ARG A 37 -1.97 -11.44 -1.52
N LYS A 38 -2.63 -12.30 -2.28
CA LYS A 38 -2.11 -13.62 -2.63
C LYS A 38 -1.29 -13.47 -3.90
N MET A 39 -0.20 -14.20 -3.99
CA MET A 39 0.70 -14.21 -5.14
C MET A 39 0.94 -15.66 -5.55
N GLY A 40 1.32 -15.86 -6.80
CA GLY A 40 1.71 -17.18 -7.33
C GLY A 40 0.56 -17.96 -7.94
N LYS A 41 0.88 -19.11 -8.52
CA LYS A 41 -0.07 -19.94 -9.28
C LYS A 41 -1.12 -20.57 -8.37
N VAL A 42 -2.22 -21.02 -8.97
CA VAL A 42 -3.26 -21.82 -8.29
C VAL A 42 -2.60 -23.01 -7.57
N GLY A 43 -2.70 -23.03 -6.23
CA GLY A 43 -2.08 -24.04 -5.36
C GLY A 43 -0.85 -23.55 -4.57
N GLU A 44 -0.22 -22.45 -4.98
CA GLU A 44 0.82 -21.78 -4.20
C GLU A 44 0.21 -20.95 -3.06
N LYS A 45 0.81 -21.03 -1.86
CA LYS A 45 0.36 -20.30 -0.67
C LYS A 45 1.21 -19.07 -0.40
N LYS A 46 1.64 -18.34 -1.44
CA LYS A 46 2.43 -17.12 -1.22
C LYS A 46 1.48 -15.98 -0.87
N LYS A 47 1.71 -15.41 0.31
CA LYS A 47 0.96 -14.29 0.87
C LYS A 47 1.91 -13.13 1.05
N GLU A 48 1.47 -11.94 0.68
CA GLU A 48 2.22 -10.71 0.94
C GLU A 48 1.37 -9.75 1.77
N TYR A 49 2.03 -9.13 2.76
CA TYR A 49 1.47 -8.09 3.61
C TYR A 49 2.30 -6.84 3.39
N ILE A 50 1.66 -5.79 2.88
CA ILE A 50 2.33 -4.62 2.33
C ILE A 50 1.95 -3.43 3.18
N ASN A 51 2.92 -2.90 3.95
CA ASN A 51 2.71 -1.70 4.73
C ASN A 51 2.77 -0.48 3.80
N CYS A 52 1.65 0.21 3.65
CA CYS A 52 1.50 1.37 2.78
C CYS A 52 1.54 2.65 3.60
N ASN A 53 2.35 3.61 3.15
CA ASN A 53 2.42 4.95 3.74
C ASN A 53 2.04 6.00 2.70
N VAL A 54 1.03 6.80 3.04
CA VAL A 54 0.57 7.96 2.27
C VAL A 54 0.93 9.21 3.06
N TYR A 55 1.38 10.27 2.38
CA TYR A 55 1.79 11.52 3.01
C TYR A 55 1.14 12.74 2.34
N GLY A 56 0.92 13.78 3.13
CA GLY A 56 0.41 15.07 2.67
C GLY A 56 -1.08 15.02 2.29
N GLU A 57 -1.47 15.79 1.28
CA GLU A 57 -2.87 15.97 0.86
C GLU A 57 -3.56 14.66 0.47
N LYS A 58 -2.80 13.67 -0.02
CA LYS A 58 -3.35 12.37 -0.44
C LYS A 58 -3.90 11.53 0.71
N VAL A 59 -3.59 11.88 1.95
CA VAL A 59 -4.21 11.24 3.13
C VAL A 59 -5.73 11.44 3.14
N GLU A 60 -6.24 12.50 2.52
CA GLU A 60 -7.68 12.71 2.42
C GLU A 60 -8.38 11.60 1.62
N LEU A 61 -7.69 10.99 0.65
CA LEU A 61 -8.21 9.90 -0.17
C LEU A 61 -8.33 8.57 0.56
N THR A 62 -7.82 8.46 1.80
CA THR A 62 -7.88 7.21 2.58
C THR A 62 -8.95 7.26 3.67
N LYS A 63 -9.70 8.35 3.79
CA LYS A 63 -10.62 8.57 4.92
C LYS A 63 -11.86 7.69 4.87
N ASP A 64 -12.28 7.30 3.68
CA ASP A 64 -13.43 6.46 3.39
C ASP A 64 -13.06 4.99 3.18
N PHE A 65 -11.77 4.64 3.36
CA PHE A 65 -11.31 3.27 3.23
C PHE A 65 -11.70 2.47 4.48
N GLU A 66 -12.33 1.33 4.25
CA GLU A 66 -12.79 0.41 5.29
C GLU A 66 -12.07 -0.93 5.16
N LYS A 67 -11.88 -1.61 6.29
CA LYS A 67 -11.31 -2.95 6.29
C LYS A 67 -12.14 -3.88 5.40
N GLY A 68 -11.47 -4.54 4.46
CA GLY A 68 -12.08 -5.40 3.44
C GLY A 68 -12.04 -4.80 2.05
N ASP A 69 -11.98 -3.47 1.94
CA ASP A 69 -11.90 -2.77 0.66
C ASP A 69 -10.77 -3.31 -0.21
N PHE A 70 -11.03 -3.34 -1.51
CA PHE A 70 -10.02 -3.67 -2.48
C PHE A 70 -9.38 -2.40 -3.02
N ILE A 71 -8.08 -2.26 -2.78
CA ILE A 71 -7.37 -1.00 -2.97
C ILE A 71 -6.26 -1.21 -3.99
N HIS A 72 -6.23 -0.33 -4.98
CA HIS A 72 -5.07 -0.14 -5.85
C HIS A 72 -4.13 0.89 -5.26
N VAL A 73 -2.83 0.59 -5.24
CA VAL A 73 -1.77 1.55 -4.92
C VAL A 73 -0.68 1.51 -5.98
N PHE A 74 -0.26 2.70 -6.40
CA PHE A 74 0.93 2.91 -7.21
C PHE A 74 1.98 3.66 -6.41
N GLY A 75 3.21 3.17 -6.42
CA GLY A 75 4.26 3.68 -5.55
C GLY A 75 5.56 2.92 -5.67
N TYR A 76 6.38 2.95 -4.63
CA TYR A 76 7.65 2.23 -4.60
C TYR A 76 8.00 1.76 -3.19
N PHE A 77 8.77 0.67 -3.10
CA PHE A 77 9.34 0.25 -1.81
C PHE A 77 10.48 1.18 -1.40
N LYS A 78 10.46 1.59 -0.14
CA LYS A 78 11.56 2.30 0.52
C LYS A 78 12.05 1.48 1.68
N GLU A 79 13.31 1.10 1.63
CA GLU A 79 14.00 0.54 2.78
C GLU A 79 14.57 1.66 3.65
N VAL A 80 14.32 1.57 4.95
CA VAL A 80 14.88 2.47 5.96
C VAL A 80 15.55 1.61 7.02
N LYS A 81 16.86 1.81 7.19
CA LYS A 81 17.60 1.23 8.32
C LYS A 81 17.52 2.19 9.49
N LYS A 82 17.06 1.71 10.64
CA LYS A 82 17.11 2.40 11.92
C LYS A 82 17.73 1.47 12.92
N GLU A 83 18.87 1.87 13.49
CA GLU A 83 19.67 1.01 14.35
C GLU A 83 19.95 -0.33 13.63
N ASP A 84 19.63 -1.45 14.25
CA ASP A 84 19.82 -2.81 13.70
C ASP A 84 18.58 -3.36 12.98
N LYS A 85 17.56 -2.52 12.72
CA LYS A 85 16.32 -2.92 12.05
C LYS A 85 16.21 -2.31 10.66
N SER A 86 15.85 -3.14 9.68
CA SER A 86 15.42 -2.68 8.35
C SER A 86 13.90 -2.69 8.26
N TYR A 87 13.35 -1.57 7.79
CA TYR A 87 11.94 -1.39 7.53
C TYR A 87 11.74 -1.26 6.03
N ARG A 88 10.89 -2.10 5.44
CA ARG A 88 10.51 -2.01 4.03
C ARG A 88 9.05 -1.59 3.94
N ASN A 89 8.86 -0.33 3.57
CA ASN A 89 7.52 0.27 3.45
C ASN A 89 7.22 0.63 2.01
N PHE A 90 5.96 0.55 1.61
CA PHE A 90 5.50 0.98 0.30
C PHE A 90 5.04 2.44 0.36
N ILE A 91 5.80 3.33 -0.28
CA ILE A 91 5.49 4.75 -0.35
C ILE A 91 4.52 4.98 -1.50
N VAL A 92 3.29 5.32 -1.15
CA VAL A 92 2.19 5.49 -2.09
C VAL A 92 2.30 6.85 -2.80
N LYS A 93 2.12 6.84 -4.11
CA LYS A 93 2.04 8.02 -4.98
C LYS A 93 0.63 8.24 -5.51
N HIS A 94 -0.08 7.18 -5.87
CA HIS A 94 -1.49 7.21 -6.26
C HIS A 94 -2.22 6.02 -5.62
N LEU A 95 -3.52 6.20 -5.35
CA LEU A 95 -4.36 5.21 -4.73
C LEU A 95 -5.83 5.46 -5.06
N ASN A 96 -6.60 4.38 -5.09
CA ASN A 96 -8.06 4.39 -5.28
C ASN A 96 -8.63 3.05 -4.79
N LYS A 97 -9.94 3.04 -4.47
CA LYS A 97 -10.68 1.78 -4.42
C LYS A 97 -10.75 1.20 -5.84
N ALA A 98 -10.59 -0.11 -5.96
CA ALA A 98 -10.62 -0.84 -7.22
C ALA A 98 -11.70 -1.92 -7.18
N ASP A 99 -12.20 -2.31 -8.35
CA ASP A 99 -13.17 -3.40 -8.46
C ASP A 99 -12.45 -4.73 -8.64
N LYS A 100 -12.66 -5.64 -7.68
CA LYS A 100 -11.97 -6.93 -7.62
C LYS A 100 -12.31 -7.88 -8.77
N THR A 101 -13.49 -7.70 -9.38
CA THR A 101 -13.94 -8.52 -10.52
C THR A 101 -13.07 -8.30 -11.75
N GLU A 102 -12.66 -7.07 -12.03
CA GLU A 102 -11.84 -6.74 -13.20
C GLU A 102 -10.42 -7.31 -13.09
N GLU A 103 -9.86 -7.43 -11.88
CA GLU A 103 -8.52 -8.01 -11.70
C GLU A 103 -8.50 -9.53 -11.87
N ILE A 104 -9.55 -10.24 -11.44
CA ILE A 104 -9.64 -11.69 -11.63
C ILE A 104 -9.72 -12.02 -13.13
N GLU A 105 -10.47 -11.23 -13.91
CA GLU A 105 -10.55 -11.39 -15.36
C GLU A 105 -9.17 -11.23 -16.03
N ASN A 106 -8.39 -10.22 -15.62
CA ASN A 106 -7.03 -10.02 -16.14
C ASN A 106 -6.05 -11.13 -15.72
N GLU A 107 -6.17 -11.69 -14.51
CA GLU A 107 -5.34 -12.82 -14.05
C GLU A 107 -5.70 -14.15 -14.74
N GLU A 108 -6.93 -14.33 -15.23
CA GLU A 108 -7.37 -15.54 -15.96
C GLU A 108 -7.02 -15.50 -17.47
N GLU A 109 -6.81 -14.31 -18.04
CA GLU A 109 -6.41 -14.11 -19.44
C GLU A 109 -4.89 -14.21 -19.68
N GLU A 110 -4.06 -14.22 -18.62
CA GLU A 110 -2.58 -14.44 -18.66
C GLU A 110 -2.16 -15.89 -18.37
#